data_AF-A0A2L2Z0F4-F1
#
_entry.id   AF-A0A2L2Z0F4-F1
#
_cell.length_a   1.000
_cell.length_b   1.000
_cell.length_c   1.000
_cell.angle_alpha   90.00
_cell.angle_beta   90.00
_cell.angle_gamma   90.00
#
_symmetry.space_group_name_H-M   'P 1'
#
loop_
_entity.id
_entity.type
_entity.pdbx_description
1 polymer ?
#
loop_
_entity_poly.entity_id
_entity_poly.type
_entity_poly.pdbx_seq_one_letter_code
_entity_poly.pdbx_strand_id
1 'polypeptide(L)'
;FSACIIDEATQCTEIEILQPLTFNISKLILVGDHNQLPATVSSQLALRKNFDRSMFERFYMYFSDKSVNPVFMLTEQFSMHSEICRFPS
;
A
#
# COMPACT_ATOMS: atom_id res chain seq x y z
N PHE A 1 11.96 11.58 -14.20
CA PHE A 1 10.50 11.37 -14.17
C PHE A 1 9.90 12.34 -13.18
N SER A 2 8.75 12.96 -13.44
CA SER A 2 8.09 13.87 -12.50
C SER A 2 7.11 13.17 -11.56
N ALA A 3 6.57 12.01 -11.96
CA ALA A 3 5.69 11.19 -11.15
C ALA A 3 6.12 9.71 -11.19
N CYS A 4 5.87 9.00 -10.09
CA CYS A 4 6.01 7.55 -9.96
C CYS A 4 4.69 6.99 -9.43
N ILE A 5 4.19 5.93 -10.07
CA ILE A 5 3.00 5.19 -9.65
C ILE A 5 3.45 3.76 -9.37
N ILE A 6 3.11 3.25 -8.19
CA ILE A 6 3.39 1.88 -7.78
C ILE A 6 2.07 1.20 -7.50
N ASP A 7 1.76 0.17 -8.29
CA ASP A 7 0.61 -0.70 -8.09
C ASP A 7 0.99 -1.86 -7.16
N GLU A 8 0.01 -2.43 -6.45
CA GLU A 8 0.22 -3.46 -5.42
C GLU A 8 1.26 -3.07 -4.37
N ALA A 9 1.31 -1.78 -4.00
CA ALA A 9 2.34 -1.21 -3.13
C ALA A 9 2.34 -1.80 -1.71
N THR A 10 1.25 -2.47 -1.29
CA THR A 10 1.18 -3.18 -0.01
C THR A 10 2.02 -4.46 0.01
N GLN A 11 2.31 -5.02 -1.15
CA GLN A 11 3.13 -6.23 -1.31
C GLN A 11 4.64 -5.92 -1.42
N CYS A 12 5.03 -4.64 -1.41
CA CYS A 12 6.42 -4.20 -1.42
C CYS A 12 6.90 -3.83 -0.01
N THR A 13 8.13 -4.22 0.32
CA THR A 13 8.84 -3.70 1.49
C THR A 13 9.08 -2.20 1.33
N GLU A 14 9.28 -1.47 2.43
CA GLU A 14 9.61 -0.04 2.34
C GLU A 14 10.87 0.21 1.48
N ILE A 15 11.85 -0.69 1.54
CA ILE A 15 13.12 -0.56 0.82
C ILE A 15 12.92 -0.63 -0.70
N GLU A 16 12.05 -1.52 -1.18
CA GLU A 16 11.71 -1.62 -2.60
C GLU A 16 11.07 -0.32 -3.10
N ILE A 17 10.20 0.30 -2.31
CA ILE A 17 9.57 1.59 -2.64
C ILE A 17 10.56 2.75 -2.57
N LEU A 18 11.63 2.67 -1.77
CA LEU A 18 12.67 3.70 -1.73
C LEU A 18 13.49 3.78 -3.03
N GLN A 19 13.64 2.67 -3.77
CA GLN A 19 14.40 2.63 -5.01
C GLN A 19 13.95 3.69 -6.03
N PRO A 20 12.65 3.79 -6.39
CA PRO A 20 12.18 4.84 -7.30
C PRO A 20 12.27 6.26 -6.74
N LEU A 21 12.38 6.45 -5.41
CA LEU A 21 12.56 7.78 -4.81
C LEU A 21 13.97 8.34 -4.98
N THR A 22 14.93 7.50 -5.39
CA THR A 22 16.28 7.96 -5.75
C THR A 22 16.29 8.79 -7.04
N PHE A 23 15.24 8.68 -7.86
CA PHE A 23 15.04 9.57 -9.00
C PHE A 23 14.41 10.89 -8.53
N ASN A 24 14.67 11.97 -9.28
CA ASN A 24 14.12 13.30 -8.99
C ASN A 24 12.61 13.38 -9.33
N ILE A 25 11.79 12.62 -8.61
CA ILE A 25 10.33 12.60 -8.72
C ILE A 25 9.72 13.70 -7.84
N SER A 26 8.66 14.32 -8.34
CA SER A 26 7.88 15.34 -7.61
C SER A 26 6.54 14.84 -7.10
N LYS A 27 6.14 13.62 -7.51
CA LYS A 27 4.85 13.01 -7.14
C LYS A 27 5.02 11.50 -7.02
N LEU A 28 4.59 10.94 -5.90
CA LEU A 28 4.51 9.50 -5.67
C LEU A 28 3.04 9.13 -5.46
N ILE A 29 2.55 8.13 -6.19
CA ILE A 29 1.21 7.58 -6.04
C ILE A 29 1.38 6.11 -5.72
N LEU A 30 0.85 5.68 -4.57
CA LEU A 30 0.86 4.29 -4.13
C LEU A 30 -0.56 3.77 -4.23
N VAL A 31 -0.74 2.69 -4.97
CA VAL A 31 -2.02 1.99 -5.14
C VAL A 31 -1.88 0.63 -4.48
N GLY A 32 -2.89 0.22 -3.72
CA GLY A 32 -2.91 -1.05 -3.00
C GLY A 32 -4.04 -1.12 -1.99
N ASP A 33 -4.13 -2.26 -1.31
CA ASP A 33 -5.14 -2.54 -0.31
C ASP A 33 -4.48 -3.04 0.98
N HIS A 34 -4.65 -2.29 2.07
CA HIS A 34 -4.05 -2.60 3.37
C HIS A 34 -4.65 -3.84 4.04
N ASN A 35 -5.80 -4.34 3.56
CA ASN A 35 -6.41 -5.57 4.05
C ASN A 35 -5.96 -6.81 3.27
N GLN A 36 -5.18 -6.63 2.19
CA GLN A 36 -4.63 -7.73 1.39
C GLN A 36 -3.23 -8.12 1.90
N LEU A 37 -2.50 -8.90 1.10
CA LEU A 37 -1.22 -9.48 1.50
C LEU A 37 -0.17 -8.38 1.77
N PRO A 38 0.60 -8.47 2.88
CA PRO A 38 1.76 -7.63 3.12
C PRO A 38 2.95 -8.08 2.26
N ALA A 39 4.09 -7.39 2.41
CA ALA A 39 5.30 -7.78 1.71
C ALA A 39 5.80 -9.16 2.14
N THR A 40 6.28 -9.95 1.18
CA THR A 40 6.75 -11.31 1.45
C THR A 40 8.15 -11.28 2.07
N VAL A 41 8.25 -11.65 3.35
CA VAL A 41 9.51 -11.70 4.10
C VAL A 41 9.71 -13.09 4.71
N SER A 42 10.81 -13.76 4.34
CA SER A 42 11.12 -15.12 4.82
C SER A 42 11.74 -15.16 6.23
N SER A 43 12.42 -14.09 6.63
CA SER A 43 13.11 -14.02 7.93
C SER A 43 12.14 -13.70 9.06
N GLN A 44 11.96 -14.68 9.95
CA GLN A 44 11.15 -14.51 11.17
C GLN A 44 11.68 -13.40 12.10
N LEU A 45 13.00 -13.17 12.11
CA LEU A 45 13.57 -12.04 12.85
C LEU A 45 13.14 -10.71 12.24
N ALA A 46 13.10 -10.61 10.91
CA ALA A 46 12.70 -9.38 10.22
C ALA A 46 11.20 -9.11 10.36
N LEU A 47 10.36 -10.17 10.31
CA LEU A 47 8.92 -10.07 10.62
C LEU A 47 8.68 -9.54 12.04
N ARG A 48 9.41 -10.03 13.04
CA ARG A 48 9.35 -9.48 14.42
C ARG A 48 9.79 -8.02 14.52
N LYS A 49 10.40 -7.47 13.48
CA LYS A 49 10.80 -6.07 13.36
C LYS A 49 9.91 -5.29 12.38
N ASN A 50 8.78 -5.86 11.96
CA ASN A 50 7.80 -5.30 11.03
C ASN A 50 8.40 -4.94 9.67
N PHE A 51 9.34 -5.75 9.17
CA PHE A 51 9.98 -5.52 7.88
C PHE A 51 9.04 -5.80 6.69
N ASP A 52 7.99 -6.59 6.92
CA ASP A 52 6.89 -6.86 6.00
C ASP A 52 5.89 -5.70 5.87
N ARG A 53 5.93 -4.73 6.78
CA ARG A 53 5.11 -3.53 6.68
C ARG A 53 5.56 -2.67 5.50
N SER A 54 4.65 -2.42 4.58
CA SER A 54 4.91 -1.59 3.40
C SER A 54 4.91 -0.08 3.72
N MET A 55 5.46 0.71 2.80
CA MET A 55 5.39 2.18 2.90
C MET A 55 3.93 2.65 2.77
N PHE A 56 3.14 1.97 1.94
CA PHE A 56 1.69 2.21 1.81
C PHE A 56 1.00 2.07 3.17
N GLU A 57 1.18 0.93 3.85
CA GLU A 57 0.51 0.66 5.12
C GLU A 57 0.94 1.67 6.19
N ARG A 58 2.24 1.99 6.28
CA ARG A 58 2.72 3.01 7.22
C ARG A 58 2.08 4.37 6.97
N PHE A 59 1.94 4.80 5.71
CA PHE A 59 1.30 6.07 5.39
C PHE A 59 -0.21 6.04 5.58
N TYR A 60 -0.87 4.95 5.22
CA TYR A 60 -2.29 4.74 5.49
C TYR A 60 -2.57 4.94 6.99
N MET A 61 -1.88 4.22 7.87
CA MET A 61 -2.03 4.34 9.31
C MET A 61 -1.70 5.76 9.82
N TYR A 62 -0.66 6.39 9.28
CA TYR A 62 -0.27 7.74 9.69
C TYR A 62 -1.32 8.81 9.33
N PHE A 63 -1.91 8.72 8.14
CA PHE A 63 -2.84 9.74 7.61
C PHE A 63 -4.29 9.50 8.00
N SER A 64 -4.68 8.28 8.39
CA SER A 64 -6.04 7.96 8.85
C SER A 64 -6.55 8.89 9.96
N ASP A 65 -5.66 9.36 10.84
CA ASP A 65 -6.01 10.25 11.95
C ASP A 65 -5.65 11.73 11.70
N LYS A 66 -5.34 12.12 10.45
CA LYS A 66 -4.94 13.49 10.10
C LYS A 66 -6.07 14.26 9.43
N SER A 67 -6.16 15.55 9.73
CA SER A 67 -7.10 16.47 9.06
C SER A 67 -6.80 16.63 7.57
N VAL A 68 -5.52 16.55 7.19
CA VAL A 68 -5.08 16.48 5.79
C VAL A 68 -4.75 15.03 5.48
N ASN A 69 -5.64 14.36 4.76
CA ASN A 69 -5.51 12.96 4.41
C ASN A 69 -5.44 12.81 2.87
N PRO A 70 -4.29 12.39 2.30
CA PRO A 70 -4.15 12.14 0.87
C PRO A 70 -4.66 10.75 0.44
N VAL A 71 -5.09 9.90 1.39
CA VAL A 71 -5.61 8.56 1.10
C VAL A 71 -6.98 8.69 0.44
N PHE A 72 -7.15 7.99 -0.68
CA PHE A 72 -8.40 7.91 -1.41
C PHE A 72 -8.84 6.45 -1.54
N MET A 73 -10.03 6.13 -1.05
CA MET A 73 -10.59 4.78 -1.10
C MET A 73 -11.57 4.65 -2.28
N LEU A 74 -11.39 3.61 -3.10
CA LEU A 74 -12.35 3.23 -4.13
C LEU A 74 -13.37 2.27 -3.51
N THR A 75 -14.66 2.60 -3.58
CA THR A 75 -15.73 1.82 -2.90
C THR A 75 -16.59 0.99 -3.85
N GLU A 76 -16.58 1.30 -5.14
CA GLU A 76 -17.39 0.60 -6.14
C GLU A 76 -16.58 -0.55 -6.76
N GLN A 77 -17.08 -1.78 -6.63
CA GLN A 77 -16.48 -2.97 -7.23
C GLN A 77 -17.24 -3.37 -8.50
N PHE A 78 -16.52 -3.79 -9.54
CA PHE A 78 -17.10 -4.16 -10.84
C PHE A 78 -16.74 -5.58 -11.29
N SER A 79 -16.06 -6.35 -10.44
CA SER A 79 -15.51 -7.66 -10.82
C SER A 79 -16.47 -8.80 -10.51
N MET A 80 -17.04 -8.81 -9.32
CA MET A 80 -17.76 -9.97 -8.77
C MET A 80 -19.28 -9.71 -8.71
N HIS A 81 -20.05 -10.79 -8.84
CA HIS A 81 -21.51 -10.76 -8.64
C HIS A 81 -21.84 -10.37 -7.18
N SER A 82 -22.95 -9.66 -6.96
CA SER A 82 -23.34 -9.10 -5.66
C SER A 82 -23.30 -10.12 -4.50
N GLU A 83 -23.78 -11.33 -4.75
CA GLU A 83 -23.78 -12.41 -3.75
C GLU A 83 -22.37 -12.87 -3.33
N ILE A 84 -21.39 -12.82 -4.24
CA ILE A 84 -19.99 -13.15 -3.91
C ILE A 84 -19.37 -12.02 -3.09
N CYS A 85 -19.63 -10.76 -3.46
CA CYS A 85 -19.13 -9.57 -2.76
C CYS A 85 -19.63 -9.48 -1.32
N ARG A 86 -20.85 -9.96 -1.05
CA ARG A 86 -21.46 -9.84 0.26
C ARG A 86 -20.63 -10.45 1.41
N PHE A 87 -19.79 -11.44 1.13
CA PHE A 87 -18.93 -12.07 2.14
C PHE A 87 -17.64 -11.27 2.46
N PRO A 88 -16.83 -10.86 1.47
CA PRO A 88 -15.61 -10.07 1.72
C PRO A 88 -15.83 -8.56 1.91
N SER A 89 -17.01 -8.01 1.58
CA SER A 89 -17.33 -6.57 1.74
C SER A 89 -17.43 -6.09 3.19
#